data_AF-A0A945TUF9-F1
#
_entry.id   AF-A0A945TUF9-F1
#
_cell.length_a   1.000
_cell.length_b   1.000
_cell.length_c   1.000
_cell.angle_alpha   90.00
_cell.angle_beta   90.00
_cell.angle_gamma   90.00
#
_symmetry.space_group_name_H-M   'P 1'
#
loop_
_entity.id
_entity.type
_entity.pdbx_description
1 polymer ?
#
loop_
_entity_poly.entity_id
_entity_poly.type
_entity_poly.pdbx_seq_one_letter_code
_entity_poly.pdbx_strand_id
1 'polypeptide(L)'
;MKNFLFIYLFITLSIVVNSCEEGYKSENSDGSTLFTLALKEVTAVPYLTTDNTPDYTFSSNIAGSITYGGLCSSSTTVASQGNNKITLDPLSNGTYSDCTITVDTEGPWLIGSLTLSSFIVEDPTSPTIAEVTVVTTPTNDSTPNYTFSSDQAGTITYGGSCSSTTTSATSGNNRITLNSLNDGTYSDCTIIVTNASGYVSDSITITSFV
;
A
#
# COMPACT_ATOMS: atom_id res chain seq x y z
N MET A 1 -43.85 52.08 -4.24
CA MET A 1 -43.24 50.80 -4.64
C MET A 1 -42.28 51.12 -5.79
N LYS A 2 -41.02 51.43 -5.48
CA LYS A 2 -39.83 50.56 -5.60
C LYS A 2 -39.60 50.06 -7.03
N ASN A 3 -38.56 50.58 -7.68
CA ASN A 3 -37.58 49.73 -8.37
C ASN A 3 -36.27 50.50 -8.60
N PHE A 4 -35.30 50.18 -7.75
CA PHE A 4 -33.90 50.52 -7.94
C PHE A 4 -33.34 49.62 -9.04
N LEU A 5 -32.85 50.23 -10.10
CA LEU A 5 -32.13 49.57 -11.18
C LEU A 5 -30.70 49.29 -10.69
N PHE A 6 -30.46 48.08 -10.16
CA PHE A 6 -29.10 47.63 -9.84
C PHE A 6 -28.41 47.12 -11.11
N ILE A 7 -27.41 47.87 -11.54
CA ILE A 7 -26.40 47.47 -12.51
C ILE A 7 -25.61 46.30 -11.90
N TYR A 8 -25.76 45.10 -12.45
CA TYR A 8 -24.91 43.96 -12.12
C TYR A 8 -23.79 43.83 -13.15
N LEU A 9 -22.57 43.99 -12.63
CA LEU A 9 -21.28 43.83 -13.26
C LEU A 9 -21.08 42.39 -13.74
N PHE A 10 -20.94 42.20 -15.06
CA PHE A 10 -20.53 40.93 -15.66
C PHE A 10 -19.07 40.65 -15.28
N ILE A 11 -18.84 39.71 -14.35
CA ILE A 11 -17.54 39.06 -14.18
C ILE A 11 -17.64 37.71 -14.86
N THR A 12 -17.05 37.60 -16.05
CA THR A 12 -16.89 36.34 -16.76
C THR A 12 -15.83 35.50 -16.05
N LEU A 13 -16.24 34.60 -15.18
CA LEU A 13 -15.37 33.55 -14.68
C LEU A 13 -15.36 32.43 -15.73
N SER A 14 -14.34 32.44 -16.58
CA SER A 14 -14.08 31.36 -17.54
C SER A 14 -13.66 30.11 -16.77
N ILE A 15 -14.61 29.21 -16.49
CA ILE A 15 -14.27 27.83 -16.15
C ILE A 15 -14.12 27.08 -17.47
N VAL A 16 -12.88 26.79 -17.84
CA VAL A 16 -12.55 25.79 -18.84
C VAL A 16 -12.91 24.45 -18.24
N VAL A 17 -14.10 23.93 -18.55
CA VAL A 17 -14.42 22.52 -18.29
C VAL A 17 -13.66 21.72 -19.33
N ASN A 18 -12.59 21.10 -18.85
CA ASN A 18 -11.80 20.13 -19.58
C ASN A 18 -12.72 18.97 -20.03
N SER A 19 -12.60 18.60 -21.30
CA SER A 19 -13.31 17.55 -22.05
C SER A 19 -14.12 16.52 -21.23
N CYS A 20 -15.45 16.54 -21.38
CA CYS A 20 -16.28 15.35 -21.23
C CYS A 20 -16.55 14.78 -22.62
N GLU A 21 -16.03 13.58 -22.89
CA GLU A 21 -16.45 12.78 -24.03
C GLU A 21 -17.90 12.34 -23.78
N GLU A 22 -18.78 12.62 -24.74
CA GLU A 22 -20.21 12.34 -24.64
C GLU A 22 -20.43 10.85 -24.33
N GLY A 23 -21.35 10.56 -23.41
CA GLY A 23 -21.85 9.19 -23.24
C GLY A 23 -22.26 8.61 -24.59
N TYR A 24 -21.94 7.34 -24.83
CA TYR A 24 -22.25 6.64 -26.08
C TYR A 24 -23.76 6.72 -26.35
N LYS A 25 -24.16 7.54 -27.33
CA LYS A 25 -25.53 7.62 -27.85
C LYS A 25 -25.68 6.52 -28.89
N SER A 26 -26.38 5.43 -28.59
CA SER A 26 -26.85 4.53 -29.65
C SER A 26 -28.30 4.88 -29.97
N GLU A 27 -28.55 5.27 -31.22
CA GLU A 27 -29.90 5.49 -31.74
C GLU A 27 -30.57 4.13 -31.98
N ASN A 28 -31.70 3.88 -31.33
CA ASN A 28 -32.56 2.77 -31.70
C ASN A 28 -33.30 3.09 -33.00
N SER A 29 -33.76 2.04 -33.69
CA SER A 29 -34.51 2.13 -34.95
C SER A 29 -35.87 2.85 -34.85
N ASP A 30 -36.29 3.25 -33.64
CA ASP A 30 -37.48 4.06 -33.36
C ASP A 30 -37.18 5.54 -33.07
N GLY A 31 -35.91 5.96 -33.15
CA GLY A 31 -35.48 7.33 -32.81
C GLY A 31 -35.33 7.58 -31.30
N SER A 32 -35.42 6.55 -30.45
CA SER A 32 -35.14 6.64 -29.02
C SER A 32 -33.62 6.67 -28.78
N THR A 33 -33.14 7.70 -28.08
CA THR A 33 -31.77 7.75 -27.57
C THR A 33 -31.63 6.79 -26.38
N LEU A 34 -30.87 5.70 -26.53
CA LEU A 34 -30.46 4.88 -25.40
C LEU A 34 -29.37 5.62 -24.61
N PHE A 35 -29.70 6.04 -23.40
CA PHE A 35 -28.69 6.40 -22.42
C PHE A 35 -28.18 5.11 -21.79
N THR A 36 -26.88 4.87 -21.86
CA THR A 36 -26.23 3.76 -21.16
C THR A 36 -25.39 4.30 -20.02
N LEU A 37 -25.37 3.60 -18.90
CA LEU A 37 -24.46 3.91 -17.79
C LEU A 37 -23.06 3.39 -18.15
N ALA A 38 -22.09 4.28 -18.15
CA ALA A 38 -20.69 3.99 -18.42
C ALA A 38 -19.85 4.33 -17.19
N LEU A 39 -19.14 3.33 -16.68
CA LEU A 39 -18.17 3.45 -15.60
C LEU A 39 -16.77 3.18 -16.14
N LYS A 40 -15.78 3.91 -15.64
CA LYS A 40 -14.38 3.68 -16.02
C LYS A 40 -13.45 3.92 -14.85
N GLU A 41 -12.46 3.06 -14.70
CA GLU A 41 -11.36 3.30 -13.77
C GLU A 41 -10.50 4.48 -14.23
N VAL A 42 -10.30 5.46 -13.34
CA VAL A 42 -9.52 6.68 -13.61
C VAL A 42 -8.19 6.63 -12.87
N THR A 43 -8.21 6.22 -11.59
CA THR A 43 -7.02 6.05 -10.77
C THR A 43 -7.19 4.79 -9.94
N ALA A 44 -6.45 3.75 -10.32
CA ALA A 44 -6.42 2.48 -9.61
C ALA A 44 -5.67 2.58 -8.28
N VAL A 45 -5.95 1.64 -7.38
CA VAL A 45 -5.04 1.33 -6.27
C VAL A 45 -3.74 0.77 -6.89
N PRO A 46 -2.55 1.17 -6.42
CA PRO A 46 -1.31 0.56 -6.87
C PRO A 46 -1.34 -0.96 -6.70
N TYR A 47 -0.76 -1.71 -7.65
CA TYR A 47 -0.74 -3.18 -7.62
C TYR A 47 -0.25 -3.74 -6.27
N LEU A 48 0.70 -3.08 -5.64
CA LEU A 48 1.17 -3.35 -4.29
C LEU A 48 1.09 -2.07 -3.47
N THR A 49 0.45 -2.13 -2.30
CA THR A 49 0.28 -0.98 -1.41
C THR A 49 0.49 -1.37 0.05
N THR A 50 1.07 -0.45 0.82
CA THR A 50 1.13 -0.52 2.30
C THR A 50 0.06 0.35 2.97
N ASP A 51 -0.66 1.14 2.18
CA ASP A 51 -1.84 1.87 2.63
C ASP A 51 -3.00 0.89 2.73
N ASN A 52 -3.51 0.70 3.94
CA ASN A 52 -4.65 -0.18 4.22
C ASN A 52 -6.00 0.54 4.05
N THR A 53 -6.01 1.83 3.70
CA THR A 53 -7.21 2.61 3.35
C THR A 53 -7.00 3.31 2.01
N PRO A 54 -6.66 2.57 0.94
CA PRO A 54 -6.22 3.20 -0.30
C PRO A 54 -7.35 3.99 -0.96
N ASP A 55 -6.97 5.10 -1.57
CA ASP A 55 -7.85 5.89 -2.42
C ASP A 55 -8.03 5.23 -3.80
N TYR A 56 -9.25 5.30 -4.33
CA TYR A 56 -9.61 4.83 -5.66
C TYR A 56 -10.44 5.90 -6.37
N THR A 57 -10.25 6.08 -7.68
CA THR A 57 -11.08 6.99 -8.48
C THR A 57 -11.65 6.30 -9.72
N PHE A 58 -12.96 6.36 -9.87
CA PHE A 58 -13.66 5.97 -11.10
C PHE A 58 -14.44 7.15 -11.66
N SER A 59 -14.79 7.10 -12.94
CA SER A 59 -15.74 8.04 -13.54
C SER A 59 -17.10 7.36 -13.77
N SER A 60 -18.15 8.16 -13.66
CA SER A 60 -19.50 7.80 -14.08
C SER A 60 -20.06 8.86 -15.02
N ASN A 61 -20.71 8.46 -16.10
CA ASN A 61 -21.40 9.42 -16.98
C ASN A 61 -22.76 9.88 -16.44
N ILE A 62 -23.30 9.23 -15.40
CA ILE A 62 -24.60 9.54 -14.78
C ILE A 62 -24.46 9.43 -13.25
N ALA A 63 -25.11 10.33 -12.50
CA ALA A 63 -25.15 10.23 -11.05
C ALA A 63 -26.03 9.05 -10.58
N GLY A 64 -25.68 8.41 -9.47
CA GLY A 64 -26.40 7.24 -8.96
C GLY A 64 -25.97 6.83 -7.56
N SER A 65 -26.65 5.85 -6.99
CA SER A 65 -26.26 5.22 -5.73
C SER A 65 -25.16 4.19 -5.98
N ILE A 66 -24.23 4.06 -5.03
CA ILE A 66 -23.11 3.11 -5.09
C ILE A 66 -23.41 1.92 -4.18
N THR A 67 -23.12 0.72 -4.69
CA THR A 67 -23.00 -0.50 -3.90
C THR A 67 -21.65 -1.16 -4.18
N TYR A 68 -21.06 -1.76 -3.15
CA TYR A 68 -19.77 -2.42 -3.23
C TYR A 68 -19.94 -3.94 -3.21
N GLY A 69 -19.10 -4.65 -3.95
CA GLY A 69 -19.02 -6.11 -3.95
C GLY A 69 -17.58 -6.61 -3.76
N GLY A 70 -17.45 -7.91 -3.53
CA GLY A 70 -16.18 -8.55 -3.20
C GLY A 70 -15.73 -8.26 -1.77
N LEU A 71 -14.42 -8.11 -1.58
CA LEU A 71 -13.80 -7.81 -0.27
C LEU A 71 -13.58 -6.32 0.00
N CYS A 72 -14.13 -5.42 -0.84
CA CYS A 72 -13.98 -3.98 -0.67
C CYS A 72 -15.28 -3.32 -0.19
N SER A 73 -15.14 -2.28 0.62
CA SER A 73 -16.23 -1.39 1.04
C SER A 73 -15.71 0.05 1.13
N SER A 74 -16.64 1.00 1.14
CA SER A 74 -16.37 2.39 1.49
C SER A 74 -17.63 3.03 2.03
N SER A 75 -17.45 4.05 2.87
CA SER A 75 -18.53 4.92 3.33
C SER A 75 -19.20 5.76 2.23
N THR A 76 -18.61 5.85 1.02
CA THR A 76 -19.19 6.65 -0.08
C THR A 76 -20.35 5.90 -0.75
N THR A 77 -21.58 6.44 -0.68
CA THR A 77 -22.77 5.75 -1.20
C THR A 77 -23.39 6.40 -2.44
N VAL A 78 -22.80 7.48 -2.97
CA VAL A 78 -23.34 8.23 -4.09
C VAL A 78 -22.24 8.57 -5.08
N ALA A 79 -22.48 8.28 -6.36
CA ALA A 79 -21.67 8.73 -7.48
C ALA A 79 -22.30 9.99 -8.10
N SER A 80 -21.47 10.98 -8.39
CA SER A 80 -21.80 12.12 -9.25
C SER A 80 -21.40 11.83 -10.70
N GLN A 81 -21.98 12.58 -11.64
CA GLN A 81 -21.46 12.62 -13.01
C GLN A 81 -20.03 13.18 -13.00
N GLY A 82 -19.12 12.53 -13.72
CA GLY A 82 -17.69 12.83 -13.72
C GLY A 82 -16.89 11.88 -12.83
N ASN A 83 -15.76 12.38 -12.30
CA ASN A 83 -14.85 11.60 -11.47
C ASN A 83 -15.34 11.53 -10.01
N ASN A 84 -15.29 10.33 -9.45
CA ASN A 84 -15.70 10.00 -8.10
C ASN A 84 -14.50 9.40 -7.39
N LYS A 85 -13.90 10.16 -6.47
CA LYS A 85 -12.85 9.68 -5.58
C LYS A 85 -13.50 9.07 -4.34
N ILE A 86 -13.11 7.84 -4.02
CA ILE A 86 -13.50 7.14 -2.81
C ILE A 86 -12.25 6.73 -2.04
N THR A 87 -12.40 6.56 -0.73
CA THR A 87 -11.39 5.94 0.14
C THR A 87 -11.96 4.61 0.60
N LEU A 88 -11.25 3.51 0.34
CA LEU A 88 -11.70 2.20 0.81
C LEU A 88 -11.61 2.12 2.34
N ASP A 89 -12.56 1.43 2.94
CA ASP A 89 -12.51 1.11 4.36
C ASP A 89 -11.27 0.25 4.67
N PRO A 90 -10.82 0.19 5.95
CA PRO A 90 -9.62 -0.54 6.30
C PRO A 90 -9.59 -1.99 5.80
N LEU A 91 -8.58 -2.30 5.00
CA LEU A 91 -8.33 -3.58 4.37
C LEU A 91 -7.29 -4.38 5.18
N SER A 92 -7.48 -5.70 5.25
CA SER A 92 -6.47 -6.61 5.82
C SER A 92 -5.40 -6.96 4.79
N ASN A 93 -4.24 -7.44 5.24
CA ASN A 93 -3.21 -7.94 4.33
C ASN A 93 -3.77 -9.08 3.46
N GLY A 94 -3.54 -8.99 2.15
CA GLY A 94 -4.04 -9.98 1.21
C GLY A 94 -4.19 -9.46 -0.22
N THR A 95 -4.66 -10.34 -1.08
CA THR A 95 -4.92 -10.04 -2.49
C THR A 95 -6.40 -9.70 -2.71
N TYR A 96 -6.65 -8.59 -3.38
CA TYR A 96 -7.97 -8.08 -3.73
C TYR A 96 -8.12 -8.10 -5.25
N SER A 97 -8.93 -9.02 -5.76
CA SER A 97 -9.13 -9.23 -7.22
C SER A 97 -10.60 -9.24 -7.65
N ASP A 98 -11.52 -9.17 -6.68
CA ASP A 98 -12.96 -9.30 -6.89
C ASP A 98 -13.73 -8.04 -6.44
N CYS A 99 -13.02 -6.96 -6.09
CA CYS A 99 -13.65 -5.71 -5.67
C CYS A 99 -14.42 -5.07 -6.81
N THR A 100 -15.71 -4.82 -6.58
CA THR A 100 -16.59 -4.19 -7.57
C THR A 100 -17.30 -2.95 -7.01
N ILE A 101 -17.54 -2.00 -7.90
CA ILE A 101 -18.39 -0.83 -7.68
C ILE A 101 -19.57 -0.96 -8.63
N THR A 102 -20.78 -1.06 -8.10
CA THR A 102 -22.01 -1.01 -8.87
C THR A 102 -22.69 0.34 -8.65
N VAL A 103 -23.03 1.02 -9.74
CA VAL A 103 -23.82 2.25 -9.71
C VAL A 103 -25.23 1.95 -10.22
N ASP A 104 -26.23 2.32 -9.43
CA ASP A 104 -27.65 2.24 -9.77
C ASP A 104 -28.24 3.65 -9.87
N THR A 105 -28.95 3.94 -10.96
CA THR A 105 -29.46 5.27 -11.28
C THR A 105 -30.97 5.36 -11.05
N GLU A 106 -31.43 6.44 -10.42
CA GLU A 106 -32.85 6.73 -10.12
C GLU A 106 -33.73 6.93 -11.39
N GLY A 107 -33.14 6.84 -12.60
CA GLY A 107 -33.78 7.06 -13.89
C GLY A 107 -34.36 5.76 -14.51
N PRO A 108 -34.19 5.50 -15.82
CA PRO A 108 -34.62 4.23 -16.43
C PRO A 108 -33.73 3.07 -15.96
N TRP A 109 -33.69 2.78 -14.65
CA TRP A 109 -33.08 1.64 -13.97
C TRP A 109 -31.81 1.13 -14.65
N LEU A 110 -30.86 2.03 -14.94
CA LEU A 110 -29.58 1.65 -15.51
C LEU A 110 -28.66 1.25 -14.37
N ILE A 111 -28.16 0.01 -14.44
CA ILE A 111 -27.20 -0.55 -13.51
C ILE A 111 -25.90 -0.82 -14.27
N GLY A 112 -24.78 -0.38 -13.71
CA GLY A 112 -23.45 -0.56 -14.27
C GLY A 112 -22.51 -1.02 -13.19
N SER A 113 -21.63 -1.97 -13.50
CA SER A 113 -20.63 -2.49 -12.58
C SER A 113 -19.23 -2.30 -13.16
N LEU A 114 -18.30 -1.90 -12.31
CA LEU A 114 -16.88 -1.78 -12.59
C LEU A 114 -16.11 -2.63 -11.59
N THR A 115 -15.30 -3.56 -12.08
CA THR A 115 -14.33 -4.29 -11.26
C THR A 115 -13.05 -3.47 -11.18
N LEU A 116 -12.52 -3.30 -9.96
CA LEU A 116 -11.24 -2.64 -9.73
C LEU A 116 -10.10 -3.47 -10.34
N SER A 117 -9.06 -2.80 -10.81
CA SER A 117 -7.77 -3.47 -11.05
C SER A 117 -7.30 -4.17 -9.77
N SER A 118 -6.83 -5.41 -9.89
CA SER A 118 -6.39 -6.20 -8.75
C SER A 118 -5.18 -5.58 -8.04
N PHE A 119 -5.16 -5.64 -6.71
CA PHE A 119 -4.06 -5.14 -5.89
C PHE A 119 -3.80 -6.04 -4.68
N ILE A 120 -2.64 -5.84 -4.06
CA ILE A 120 -2.22 -6.52 -2.84
C ILE A 120 -1.99 -5.46 -1.76
N VAL A 121 -2.62 -5.65 -0.60
CA VAL A 121 -2.31 -4.91 0.62
C VAL A 121 -1.31 -5.74 1.42
N GLU A 122 -0.14 -5.18 1.70
CA GLU A 122 0.85 -5.77 2.59
C GLU A 122 1.26 -4.72 3.63
N ASP A 123 1.33 -5.13 4.90
CA ASP A 123 2.00 -4.35 5.95
C ASP A 123 3.41 -4.92 6.16
N PRO A 124 4.41 -4.42 5.44
CA PRO A 124 5.77 -4.88 5.60
C PRO A 124 6.36 -4.34 6.90
N THR A 125 6.58 -5.24 7.86
CA THR A 125 7.24 -4.93 9.12
C THR A 125 8.74 -5.17 9.00
N SER A 126 9.55 -4.33 9.66
CA SER A 126 10.97 -4.60 9.83
C SER A 126 11.20 -5.92 10.58
N PRO A 127 12.28 -6.67 10.29
CA PRO A 127 12.63 -7.83 11.09
C PRO A 127 12.87 -7.44 12.55
N THR A 128 12.36 -8.25 13.47
CA THR A 128 12.71 -8.20 14.88
C THR A 128 13.81 -9.22 15.15
N ILE A 129 14.94 -8.77 15.68
CA ILE A 129 16.07 -9.64 16.03
C ILE A 129 16.41 -9.57 17.51
N ALA A 130 16.94 -10.66 18.06
CA ALA A 130 17.36 -10.74 19.45
C ALA A 130 18.55 -11.68 19.63
N GLU A 131 19.42 -11.37 20.59
CA GLU A 131 20.52 -12.26 20.97
C GLU A 131 19.98 -13.51 21.68
N VAL A 132 20.50 -14.69 21.30
CA VAL A 132 20.06 -15.99 21.86
C VAL A 132 21.21 -16.67 22.59
N THR A 133 22.37 -16.80 21.93
CA THR A 133 23.57 -17.41 22.51
C THR A 133 24.74 -16.46 22.34
N VAL A 134 25.23 -15.95 23.47
CA VAL A 134 26.40 -15.08 23.56
C VAL A 134 27.70 -15.83 23.26
N VAL A 135 28.73 -15.08 22.89
CA VAL A 135 30.12 -15.57 22.99
C VAL A 135 30.49 -15.67 24.46
N THR A 136 31.02 -16.80 24.90
CA THR A 136 31.51 -16.96 26.27
C THR A 136 32.73 -16.07 26.50
N THR A 137 32.80 -15.40 27.66
CA THR A 137 33.93 -14.53 28.01
C THR A 137 34.53 -14.93 29.37
N PRO A 138 35.86 -15.08 29.49
CA PRO A 138 36.84 -15.00 28.39
C PRO A 138 36.80 -16.23 27.47
N THR A 139 37.28 -16.10 26.23
CA THR A 139 37.44 -17.20 25.27
C THR A 139 38.86 -17.29 24.72
N ASN A 140 39.31 -18.51 24.39
CA ASN A 140 40.56 -18.74 23.63
C ASN A 140 40.26 -19.17 22.17
N ASP A 141 38.99 -19.19 21.77
CA ASP A 141 38.57 -19.45 20.39
C ASP A 141 38.61 -18.14 19.60
N SER A 142 39.48 -18.08 18.59
CA SER A 142 39.61 -16.91 17.71
C SER A 142 38.49 -16.80 16.67
N THR A 143 37.63 -17.81 16.54
CA THR A 143 36.47 -17.85 15.64
C THR A 143 35.19 -18.21 16.40
N PRO A 144 34.84 -17.45 17.45
CA PRO A 144 33.77 -17.83 18.35
C PRO A 144 32.44 -17.86 17.60
N ASN A 145 31.57 -18.75 18.05
CA ASN A 145 30.24 -18.84 17.50
C ASN A 145 29.25 -17.99 18.30
N TYR A 146 28.30 -17.40 17.58
CA TYR A 146 27.26 -16.55 18.10
C TYR A 146 25.90 -17.01 17.56
N THR A 147 24.81 -16.77 18.28
CA THR A 147 23.46 -17.05 17.76
C THR A 147 22.50 -15.94 18.13
N PHE A 148 21.79 -15.42 17.13
CA PHE A 148 20.67 -14.49 17.30
C PHE A 148 19.42 -15.09 16.65
N SER A 149 18.23 -14.67 17.07
CA SER A 149 16.97 -14.99 16.40
C SER A 149 16.54 -13.86 15.50
N SER A 150 15.81 -14.17 14.43
CA SER A 150 15.07 -13.22 13.60
C SER A 150 13.65 -13.73 13.40
N ASP A 151 12.63 -12.88 13.42
CA ASP A 151 11.26 -13.27 13.07
C ASP A 151 11.06 -13.40 11.55
N GLN A 152 11.91 -12.73 10.76
CA GLN A 152 11.86 -12.73 9.30
C GLN A 152 13.21 -13.14 8.68
N ALA A 153 13.17 -13.64 7.45
CA ALA A 153 14.39 -13.85 6.67
C ALA A 153 14.95 -12.54 6.12
N GLY A 154 16.27 -12.45 5.93
CA GLY A 154 16.89 -11.24 5.42
C GLY A 154 18.40 -11.33 5.24
N THR A 155 19.00 -10.22 4.83
CA THR A 155 20.45 -10.05 4.69
C THR A 155 21.03 -9.51 6.00
N ILE A 156 22.09 -10.16 6.50
CA ILE A 156 22.79 -9.76 7.72
C ILE A 156 23.85 -8.71 7.38
N THR A 157 23.82 -7.60 8.09
CA THR A 157 24.87 -6.57 8.06
C THR A 157 25.59 -6.54 9.40
N TYR A 158 26.91 -6.64 9.37
CA TYR A 158 27.77 -6.54 10.56
C TYR A 158 28.33 -5.11 10.70
N GLY A 159 28.43 -4.64 11.93
CA GLY A 159 29.10 -3.38 12.28
C GLY A 159 30.14 -3.55 13.39
N GLY A 160 30.93 -2.51 13.60
CA GLY A 160 32.02 -2.50 14.59
C GLY A 160 33.21 -3.37 14.17
N SER A 161 33.79 -4.05 15.15
CA SER A 161 35.01 -4.85 14.96
C SER A 161 34.77 -6.31 14.57
N CYS A 162 33.52 -6.75 14.44
CA CYS A 162 33.16 -8.12 14.08
C CYS A 162 32.70 -8.26 12.63
N SER A 163 32.93 -9.44 12.06
CA SER A 163 32.38 -9.83 10.75
C SER A 163 32.20 -11.36 10.69
N SER A 164 31.35 -11.84 9.78
CA SER A 164 31.19 -13.26 9.45
C SER A 164 30.98 -13.42 7.95
N THR A 165 31.31 -14.59 7.42
CA THR A 165 30.96 -14.98 6.04
C THR A 165 29.47 -15.28 5.87
N THR A 166 28.73 -15.51 6.97
CA THR A 166 27.28 -15.73 6.91
C THR A 166 26.56 -14.41 6.73
N THR A 167 25.96 -14.18 5.57
CA THR A 167 25.29 -12.91 5.23
C THR A 167 23.77 -13.03 5.09
N SER A 168 23.20 -14.19 5.40
CA SER A 168 21.75 -14.43 5.30
C SER A 168 21.20 -14.98 6.60
N ALA A 169 20.08 -14.40 7.05
CA ALA A 169 19.29 -14.85 8.17
C ALA A 169 18.01 -15.52 7.66
N THR A 170 17.57 -16.55 8.39
CA THR A 170 16.24 -17.15 8.26
C THR A 170 15.37 -16.74 9.45
N SER A 171 14.05 -16.86 9.31
CA SER A 171 13.15 -16.82 10.47
C SER A 171 13.53 -17.95 11.45
N GLY A 172 13.62 -17.63 12.74
CA GLY A 172 14.15 -18.50 13.79
C GLY A 172 15.60 -18.16 14.19
N ASN A 173 16.30 -19.16 14.73
CA ASN A 173 17.67 -19.00 15.25
C ASN A 173 18.72 -19.08 14.13
N ASN A 174 19.60 -18.09 14.10
CA ASN A 174 20.68 -17.91 13.14
C ASN A 174 22.02 -18.06 13.85
N ARG A 175 22.64 -19.23 13.67
CA ARG A 175 23.98 -19.48 14.19
C ARG A 175 25.02 -18.97 13.19
N ILE A 176 25.89 -18.09 13.64
CA ILE A 176 27.02 -17.57 12.86
C ILE A 176 28.34 -17.93 13.54
N THR A 177 29.39 -18.05 12.73
CA THR A 177 30.77 -18.13 13.21
C THR A 177 31.46 -16.82 12.86
N LEU A 178 31.96 -16.11 13.85
CA LEU A 178 32.72 -14.88 13.60
C LEU A 178 34.02 -15.22 12.88
N ASN A 179 34.43 -14.35 11.97
CA ASN A 179 35.74 -14.42 11.31
C ASN A 179 36.85 -14.31 12.36
N SER A 180 38.06 -14.74 12.01
CA SER A 180 39.20 -14.73 12.94
C SER A 180 39.40 -13.37 13.58
N LEU A 181 39.39 -13.35 14.91
CA LEU A 181 39.61 -12.20 15.77
C LEU A 181 41.01 -12.27 16.40
N ASN A 182 41.62 -11.13 16.68
CA ASN A 182 42.88 -11.05 17.42
C ASN A 182 42.60 -10.95 18.92
N ASP A 183 43.62 -11.16 19.76
CA ASP A 183 43.48 -10.94 21.20
C ASP A 183 43.03 -9.50 21.51
N GLY A 184 41.92 -9.36 22.23
CA GLY A 184 41.36 -8.06 22.55
C GLY A 184 39.95 -8.12 23.12
N THR A 185 39.44 -6.96 23.55
CA THR A 185 38.05 -6.81 23.99
C THR A 185 37.18 -6.37 22.83
N TYR A 186 36.08 -7.09 22.61
CA TYR A 186 35.08 -6.80 21.58
C TYR A 186 33.80 -6.32 22.27
N SER A 187 33.43 -5.06 22.06
CA SER A 187 32.27 -4.43 22.71
C SER A 187 31.43 -3.58 21.76
N ASP A 188 31.85 -3.46 20.50
CA ASP A 188 31.28 -2.59 19.46
C ASP A 188 30.60 -3.38 18.34
N CYS A 189 30.59 -4.70 18.42
CA CYS A 189 30.07 -5.57 17.38
C CYS A 189 28.55 -5.50 17.30
N THR A 190 28.01 -5.20 16.12
CA THR A 190 26.56 -5.08 15.91
C THR A 190 26.06 -5.93 14.75
N ILE A 191 24.78 -6.30 14.81
CA ILE A 191 24.07 -7.04 13.77
C ILE A 191 22.77 -6.30 13.43
N ILE A 192 22.52 -6.17 12.13
CA ILE A 192 21.26 -5.68 11.54
C ILE A 192 20.80 -6.72 10.52
N VAL A 193 19.49 -6.92 10.39
CA VAL A 193 18.87 -7.75 9.33
C VAL A 193 17.97 -6.89 8.45
N THR A 194 18.17 -6.96 7.14
CA THR A 194 17.32 -6.30 6.14
C THR A 194 16.52 -7.34 5.37
N ASN A 195 15.19 -7.30 5.42
CA ASN A 195 14.35 -8.27 4.69
C ASN A 195 14.38 -8.04 3.15
N ALA A 196 13.78 -8.95 2.40
CA ALA A 196 13.74 -8.89 0.93
C ALA A 196 13.02 -7.64 0.38
N SER A 197 12.11 -7.07 1.17
CA SER A 197 11.37 -5.85 0.84
C SER A 197 12.14 -4.57 1.21
N GLY A 198 13.34 -4.69 1.79
CA GLY A 198 14.22 -3.57 2.11
C GLY A 198 14.02 -2.96 3.50
N TYR A 199 13.16 -3.54 4.35
CA TYR A 199 12.93 -3.07 5.71
C TYR A 199 14.03 -3.57 6.63
N VAL A 200 14.54 -2.67 7.45
CA VAL A 200 15.74 -2.85 8.26
C VAL A 200 15.35 -3.02 9.71
N SER A 201 15.88 -4.02 10.39
CA SER A 201 15.70 -4.23 11.82
C SER A 201 16.33 -3.11 12.65
N ASP A 202 15.94 -3.02 13.91
CA ASP A 202 16.80 -2.38 14.90
C ASP A 202 18.14 -3.13 15.00
N SER A 203 19.20 -2.40 15.35
CA SER A 203 20.53 -2.98 15.54
C SER A 203 20.62 -3.64 16.91
N ILE A 204 21.14 -4.87 16.96
CA ILE A 204 21.55 -5.50 18.22
C ILE A 204 23.06 -5.44 18.36
N THR A 205 23.53 -5.18 19.58
CA THR A 205 24.94 -5.28 19.94
C THR A 205 25.20 -6.68 20.47
N ILE A 206 26.23 -7.35 19.96
CA ILE A 206 26.71 -8.61 20.51
C ILE A 206 27.23 -8.33 21.91
N THR A 207 26.76 -9.09 22.92
CA THR A 207 27.25 -8.96 24.29
C THR A 207 28.77 -9.04 24.33
N SER A 208 29.40 -8.08 25.02
CA SER A 208 30.86 -7.91 24.99
C SER A 208 31.61 -9.16 25.46
N PHE A 209 32.70 -9.48 24.76
CA PHE A 209 33.56 -10.62 25.06
C PHE A 209 35.05 -10.27 24.94
N VAL A 210 35.89 -11.09 25.57
CA VAL A 210 37.36 -10.99 25.61
C VAL A 210 37.96 -12.33 25.21
#